data_AF-A0A536U3J7-F1
#
_entry.id   AF-A0A536U3J7-F1
#
_cell.length_a   1.000
_cell.length_b   1.000
_cell.length_c   1.000
_cell.angle_alpha   90.00
_cell.angle_beta   90.00
_cell.angle_gamma   90.00
#
_symmetry.space_group_name_H-M   'P 1'
#
loop_
_entity.id
_entity.type
_entity.pdbx_description
1 polymer ?
#
loop_
_entity_poly.entity_id
_entity_poly.type
_entity_poly.pdbx_seq_one_letter_code
_entity_poly.pdbx_strand_id
1 'polypeptide(L)'
;PSAWWWWKGSAPFGGPNIFPNQIADSTRLKQQGAVPGHVPVSQRVYGIEPNGTQHYLRPPLIGPYGCENVLIEGVTITRSPFWQMHPLFCRNVTIRNVTANSLGTNNDGCDPESCTDVAIEFCTFNTGDDCIAIKAGRGFDGMVDSGLVALGALPPWVSYPTTCQNIIIGQCIMQSGHGGVTLGSEMSGGINNVFAQNVKMLSNTLDIALRFKTNTWRGGFMTNYYARNIYVPNGVSASNGVITIDYFYSADATDRPQDAGPFRPFTDKIYISNLIVPGGSSRYAFNLRGFSPANTPLDPAHGSVTINDPIGLVRVSDSTINGVTSPVDVVQAVDLHLSNVTRNGILLPDQ
;
A
#
# COMPACT_ATOMS: atom_id res chain seq x y z
N PRO A 1 25.30 2.64 -15.49
CA PRO A 1 23.99 3.31 -15.37
C PRO A 1 22.85 2.30 -15.60
N SER A 2 22.11 1.91 -14.57
CA SER A 2 20.86 1.14 -14.71
C SER A 2 19.80 2.04 -15.33
N ALA A 3 19.44 1.80 -16.60
CA ALA A 3 18.35 2.52 -17.26
C ALA A 3 17.13 2.58 -16.32
N TRP A 4 16.47 3.75 -16.25
CA TRP A 4 15.30 4.06 -15.42
C TRP A 4 15.56 4.47 -13.97
N TRP A 5 16.22 3.67 -13.12
CA TRP A 5 16.16 3.89 -11.66
C TRP A 5 16.65 5.26 -11.16
N TRP A 6 17.55 5.92 -11.89
CA TRP A 6 18.00 7.27 -11.54
C TRP A 6 16.90 8.33 -11.68
N TRP A 7 15.85 8.09 -12.47
CA TRP A 7 14.68 8.98 -12.57
C TRP A 7 13.93 9.11 -11.26
N LYS A 8 14.14 8.20 -10.29
CA LYS A 8 13.61 8.40 -8.93
C LYS A 8 14.19 9.65 -8.27
N GLY A 9 15.45 10.00 -8.58
CA GLY A 9 16.13 11.16 -8.00
C GLY A 9 16.64 10.98 -6.56
N SER A 10 16.65 9.75 -6.03
CA SER A 10 17.15 9.44 -4.68
C SER A 10 18.15 8.29 -4.68
N ALA A 11 18.97 8.23 -3.62
CA ALA A 11 19.85 7.10 -3.37
C ALA A 11 19.07 5.77 -3.29
N PRO A 12 19.71 4.61 -3.59
CA PRO A 12 21.10 4.47 -4.02
C PRO A 12 21.31 4.63 -5.54
N PHE A 13 20.23 4.74 -6.34
CA PHE A 13 20.32 4.69 -7.81
C PHE A 13 20.36 6.08 -8.48
N GLY A 14 20.26 7.17 -7.72
CA GLY A 14 20.34 8.54 -8.20
C GLY A 14 20.54 9.57 -7.08
N GLY A 15 20.47 10.85 -7.43
CA GLY A 15 20.50 11.97 -6.50
C GLY A 15 19.88 13.21 -7.15
N PRO A 16 19.29 14.13 -6.36
CA PRO A 16 18.41 15.19 -6.88
C PRO A 16 19.12 16.15 -7.87
N ASN A 17 20.45 16.22 -7.80
CA ASN A 17 21.26 17.16 -8.57
C ASN A 17 22.15 16.48 -9.63
N ILE A 18 22.03 15.16 -9.84
CA ILE A 18 22.95 14.41 -10.74
C ILE A 18 22.29 14.10 -12.08
N PHE A 19 20.98 13.79 -12.09
CA PHE A 19 20.23 13.44 -13.29
C PHE A 19 18.80 14.03 -13.25
N PRO A 20 18.16 14.23 -14.42
CA PRO A 20 16.72 14.50 -14.47
C PRO A 20 15.91 13.43 -13.74
N ASN A 21 14.81 13.83 -13.12
CA ASN A 21 14.04 12.99 -12.22
C ASN A 21 12.54 13.30 -12.25
N GLN A 22 11.76 12.42 -11.63
CA GLN A 22 10.30 12.43 -11.64
C GLN A 22 9.65 13.53 -10.81
N ILE A 23 10.38 14.32 -10.02
CA ILE A 23 9.77 15.19 -8.98
C ILE A 23 8.84 16.23 -9.62
N ALA A 24 9.29 16.93 -10.66
CA ALA A 24 8.49 17.94 -11.34
C ALA A 24 7.26 17.32 -12.03
N ASP A 25 7.46 16.21 -12.76
CA ASP A 25 6.38 15.53 -13.48
C ASP A 25 5.33 14.92 -12.54
N SER A 26 5.78 14.28 -11.45
CA SER A 26 4.92 13.72 -10.41
C SER A 26 4.11 14.82 -9.72
N THR A 27 4.74 15.95 -9.40
CA THR A 27 4.04 17.11 -8.82
C THR A 27 2.98 17.66 -9.77
N ARG A 28 3.32 17.85 -11.05
CA ARG A 28 2.39 18.29 -12.10
C ARG A 28 1.23 17.31 -12.27
N LEU A 29 1.50 15.99 -12.31
CA LEU A 29 0.47 14.98 -12.49
C LEU A 29 -0.52 14.96 -11.32
N LYS A 30 -0.01 15.10 -10.08
CA LYS A 30 -0.85 15.21 -8.88
C LYS A 30 -1.73 16.46 -8.92
N GLN A 31 -1.22 17.60 -9.40
CA GLN A 31 -2.00 18.82 -9.57
C GLN A 31 -3.07 18.67 -10.65
N GLN A 32 -2.75 18.01 -11.76
CA GLN A 32 -3.70 17.72 -12.84
C GLN A 32 -4.84 16.78 -12.41
N GLY A 33 -4.60 15.90 -11.43
CA GLY A 33 -5.63 15.05 -10.82
C GLY A 33 -6.38 15.70 -9.66
N ALA A 34 -5.99 16.90 -9.21
CA ALA A 34 -6.63 17.59 -8.10
C ALA A 34 -7.88 18.38 -8.53
N VAL A 35 -8.75 18.70 -7.56
CA VAL A 35 -9.94 19.55 -7.76
C VAL A 35 -9.89 20.72 -6.77
N PRO A 36 -10.20 21.97 -7.21
CA PRO A 36 -10.42 22.40 -8.59
C PRO A 36 -9.13 22.33 -9.43
N GLY A 37 -9.26 22.36 -10.77
CA GLY A 37 -8.12 22.33 -11.68
C GLY A 37 -7.86 20.98 -12.36
N HIS A 38 -8.81 20.04 -12.24
CA HIS A 38 -8.73 18.74 -12.87
C HIS A 38 -8.53 18.88 -14.39
N VAL A 39 -7.52 18.20 -14.92
CA VAL A 39 -7.21 18.10 -16.34
C VAL A 39 -7.66 16.72 -16.84
N PRO A 40 -8.41 16.60 -17.95
CA PRO A 40 -8.79 15.30 -18.50
C PRO A 40 -7.57 14.42 -18.81
N VAL A 41 -7.67 13.11 -18.58
CA VAL A 41 -6.57 12.14 -18.83
C VAL A 41 -6.01 12.25 -20.25
N SER A 42 -6.87 12.48 -21.25
CA SER A 42 -6.47 12.67 -22.65
C SER A 42 -5.55 13.88 -22.90
N GLN A 43 -5.45 14.82 -21.95
CA GLN A 43 -4.58 15.99 -21.99
C GLN A 43 -3.35 15.85 -21.08
N ARG A 44 -3.24 14.76 -20.32
CA ARG A 44 -2.11 14.46 -19.42
C ARG A 44 -1.05 13.66 -20.16
N VAL A 45 -0.47 14.27 -21.19
CA VAL A 45 0.54 13.63 -22.05
C VAL A 45 1.92 13.75 -21.42
N TYR A 46 2.58 12.61 -21.23
CA TYR A 46 3.95 12.48 -20.73
C TYR A 46 4.76 11.57 -21.67
N GLY A 47 5.99 11.23 -21.31
CA GLY A 47 6.94 10.55 -22.19
C GLY A 47 7.78 11.56 -22.95
N ILE A 48 7.76 11.51 -24.28
CA ILE A 48 8.42 12.52 -25.12
C ILE A 48 7.33 13.27 -25.89
N GLU A 49 7.17 14.57 -25.60
CA GLU A 49 6.23 15.43 -26.30
C GLU A 49 6.67 15.66 -27.77
N PRO A 50 5.75 16.03 -28.69
CA PRO A 50 6.09 16.33 -30.08
C PRO A 50 7.14 17.43 -30.28
N ASN A 51 7.27 18.35 -29.31
CA ASN A 51 8.27 19.42 -29.30
C ASN A 51 9.66 18.95 -28.80
N GLY A 52 9.82 17.66 -28.45
CA GLY A 52 11.05 17.07 -27.92
C GLY A 52 11.21 17.16 -26.40
N THR A 53 10.26 17.73 -25.66
CA THR A 53 10.30 17.77 -24.19
C THR A 53 10.18 16.35 -23.65
N GLN A 54 11.16 15.95 -22.83
CA GLN A 54 11.18 14.64 -22.19
C GLN A 54 10.72 14.72 -20.74
N HIS A 55 9.85 13.80 -20.36
CA HIS A 55 9.37 13.56 -19.01
C HIS A 55 9.97 12.28 -18.42
N TYR A 56 9.98 12.21 -17.09
CA TYR A 56 10.77 11.25 -16.31
C TYR A 56 9.91 10.39 -15.38
N LEU A 57 8.70 10.03 -15.83
CA LEU A 57 7.84 9.04 -15.17
C LEU A 57 8.16 7.64 -15.72
N ARG A 58 8.53 6.71 -14.84
CA ARG A 58 8.90 5.34 -15.23
C ARG A 58 7.64 4.48 -15.43
N PRO A 59 7.55 3.65 -16.48
CA PRO A 59 6.43 2.76 -16.68
C PRO A 59 6.52 1.51 -15.80
N PRO A 60 5.40 0.85 -15.45
CA PRO A 60 5.42 -0.52 -14.93
C PRO A 60 5.94 -1.51 -16.00
N LEU A 61 6.41 -2.69 -15.60
CA LEU A 61 6.95 -3.67 -16.53
C LEU A 61 5.86 -4.51 -17.23
N ILE A 62 4.91 -5.07 -16.47
CA ILE A 62 3.75 -5.80 -16.99
C ILE A 62 2.48 -5.11 -16.47
N GLY A 63 1.74 -4.43 -17.34
CA GLY A 63 0.57 -3.63 -16.94
C GLY A 63 -0.65 -3.83 -17.84
N PRO A 64 -1.42 -4.93 -17.69
CA PRO A 64 -2.70 -5.05 -18.36
C PRO A 64 -3.66 -3.98 -17.81
N TYR A 65 -4.37 -3.31 -18.71
CA TYR A 65 -5.24 -2.18 -18.40
C TYR A 65 -6.65 -2.45 -18.92
N GLY A 66 -7.65 -2.43 -18.05
CA GLY A 66 -9.05 -2.65 -18.44
C GLY A 66 -9.32 -4.03 -19.04
N CYS A 67 -8.53 -5.04 -18.70
CA CYS A 67 -8.62 -6.39 -19.25
C CYS A 67 -9.51 -7.30 -18.40
N GLU A 68 -10.10 -8.31 -19.03
CA GLU A 68 -10.83 -9.39 -18.38
C GLU A 68 -10.18 -10.74 -18.70
N ASN A 69 -10.13 -11.66 -17.73
CA ASN A 69 -9.51 -12.99 -17.85
C ASN A 69 -7.99 -12.91 -18.12
N VAL A 70 -7.27 -12.29 -17.19
CA VAL A 70 -5.81 -12.14 -17.27
C VAL A 70 -5.11 -13.30 -16.57
N LEU A 71 -4.16 -13.94 -17.25
CA LEU A 71 -3.27 -14.94 -16.66
C LEU A 71 -1.80 -14.51 -16.83
N ILE A 72 -1.07 -14.39 -15.72
CA ILE A 72 0.39 -14.24 -15.70
C ILE A 72 0.95 -15.42 -14.91
N GLU A 73 1.64 -16.34 -15.59
CA GLU A 73 2.07 -17.60 -14.96
C GLU A 73 3.48 -18.03 -15.32
N GLY A 74 4.21 -18.55 -14.33
CA GLY A 74 5.46 -19.30 -14.51
C GLY A 74 6.69 -18.46 -14.90
N VAL A 75 6.52 -17.15 -15.10
CA VAL A 75 7.61 -16.26 -15.52
C VAL A 75 8.49 -15.82 -14.34
N THR A 76 9.76 -15.55 -14.63
CA THR A 76 10.67 -14.85 -13.73
C THR A 76 10.86 -13.43 -14.22
N ILE A 77 10.54 -12.45 -13.38
CA ILE A 77 10.60 -11.02 -13.67
C ILE A 77 11.83 -10.43 -13.00
N THR A 78 12.66 -9.72 -13.75
CA THR A 78 13.88 -9.09 -13.21
C THR A 78 14.10 -7.71 -13.79
N ARG A 79 14.86 -6.86 -13.08
CA ARG A 79 15.35 -5.55 -13.54
C ARG A 79 14.22 -4.61 -14.01
N SER A 80 13.12 -4.57 -13.26
CA SER A 80 11.97 -3.74 -13.58
C SER A 80 12.28 -2.25 -13.47
N PRO A 81 11.84 -1.40 -14.44
CA PRO A 81 11.96 0.06 -14.34
C PRO A 81 11.27 0.64 -13.10
N PHE A 82 10.12 0.07 -12.74
CA PHE A 82 9.19 0.51 -11.69
C PHE A 82 8.44 -0.71 -11.12
N TRP A 83 7.13 -0.64 -10.88
CA TRP A 83 6.30 -1.78 -10.48
C TRP A 83 6.43 -2.95 -11.46
N GLN A 84 6.59 -4.16 -10.94
CA GLN A 84 6.86 -5.35 -11.75
C GLN A 84 5.59 -5.85 -12.47
N MET A 85 4.48 -5.95 -11.74
CA MET A 85 3.17 -6.32 -12.29
C MET A 85 2.12 -5.35 -11.77
N HIS A 86 1.38 -4.71 -12.67
CA HIS A 86 0.39 -3.67 -12.34
C HIS A 86 -0.89 -3.90 -13.16
N PRO A 87 -1.68 -4.94 -12.85
CA PRO A 87 -3.02 -5.04 -13.41
C PRO A 87 -3.86 -3.86 -12.88
N LEU A 88 -4.38 -3.06 -13.81
CA LEU A 88 -5.13 -1.85 -13.52
C LEU A 88 -6.52 -1.94 -14.17
N PHE A 89 -7.57 -1.72 -13.37
CA PHE A 89 -8.98 -1.84 -13.82
C PHE A 89 -9.34 -3.21 -14.42
N CYS A 90 -8.64 -4.27 -13.99
CA CYS A 90 -8.83 -5.61 -14.56
C CYS A 90 -9.84 -6.44 -13.76
N ARG A 91 -10.47 -7.41 -14.43
CA ARG A 91 -11.37 -8.40 -13.83
C ARG A 91 -10.89 -9.81 -14.07
N ASN A 92 -11.05 -10.69 -13.09
CA ASN A 92 -10.65 -12.10 -13.16
C ASN A 92 -9.16 -12.22 -13.54
N VAL A 93 -8.30 -11.84 -12.59
CA VAL A 93 -6.84 -11.81 -12.76
C VAL A 93 -6.23 -12.95 -11.96
N THR A 94 -5.44 -13.80 -12.61
CA THR A 94 -4.63 -14.82 -11.94
C THR A 94 -3.15 -14.59 -12.17
N ILE A 95 -2.40 -14.51 -11.07
CA ILE A 95 -0.94 -14.42 -11.06
C ILE A 95 -0.44 -15.64 -10.30
N ARG A 96 0.20 -16.57 -11.00
CA ARG A 96 0.52 -17.89 -10.45
C ARG A 96 1.95 -18.32 -10.73
N ASN A 97 2.64 -18.91 -9.76
CA ASN A 97 4.00 -19.45 -9.96
C ASN A 97 4.99 -18.39 -10.54
N VAL A 98 4.77 -17.11 -10.26
CA VAL A 98 5.66 -16.03 -10.74
C VAL A 98 6.78 -15.83 -9.73
N THR A 99 7.99 -15.62 -10.24
CA THR A 99 9.12 -15.13 -9.43
C THR A 99 9.41 -13.67 -9.77
N ALA A 100 9.06 -12.76 -8.87
CA ALA A 100 9.33 -11.33 -8.98
C ALA A 100 10.63 -11.00 -8.26
N ASN A 101 11.71 -10.71 -9.00
CA ASN A 101 13.06 -10.55 -8.44
C ASN A 101 13.73 -9.26 -8.96
N SER A 102 13.41 -8.13 -8.33
CA SER A 102 13.95 -6.82 -8.70
C SER A 102 14.01 -5.88 -7.49
N LEU A 103 15.21 -5.39 -7.18
CA LEU A 103 15.52 -4.61 -5.97
C LEU A 103 15.76 -3.12 -6.25
N GLY A 104 15.26 -2.62 -7.38
CA GLY A 104 15.34 -1.20 -7.75
C GLY A 104 14.39 -0.31 -6.95
N THR A 105 14.42 1.00 -7.20
CA THR A 105 13.51 1.96 -6.56
C THR A 105 12.08 1.78 -7.04
N ASN A 106 11.12 1.68 -6.11
CA ASN A 106 9.71 1.44 -6.41
C ASN A 106 9.52 0.17 -7.26
N ASN A 107 10.25 -0.88 -6.93
CA ASN A 107 10.10 -2.20 -7.53
C ASN A 107 9.18 -3.07 -6.68
N ASP A 108 7.95 -2.60 -6.52
CA ASP A 108 6.84 -3.36 -5.99
C ASP A 108 6.65 -4.64 -6.84
N GLY A 109 6.28 -5.75 -6.20
CA GLY A 109 6.20 -7.04 -6.86
C GLY A 109 4.92 -7.25 -7.65
N CYS A 110 3.78 -6.94 -7.03
CA CYS A 110 2.48 -7.01 -7.66
C CYS A 110 1.54 -5.94 -7.09
N ASP A 111 0.92 -5.18 -7.99
CA ASP A 111 0.10 -4.03 -7.67
C ASP A 111 -1.30 -4.16 -8.30
N PRO A 112 -2.21 -5.02 -7.79
CA PRO A 112 -3.59 -4.99 -8.25
C PRO A 112 -4.22 -3.66 -7.87
N GLU A 113 -4.51 -2.85 -8.89
CA GLU A 113 -5.10 -1.53 -8.71
C GLU A 113 -6.48 -1.48 -9.34
N SER A 114 -7.49 -1.16 -8.52
CA SER A 114 -8.89 -1.09 -8.95
C SER A 114 -9.36 -2.36 -9.70
N CYS A 115 -8.87 -3.52 -9.27
CA CYS A 115 -9.19 -4.81 -9.86
C CYS A 115 -10.32 -5.52 -9.11
N THR A 116 -11.06 -6.39 -9.79
CA THR A 116 -12.08 -7.25 -9.16
C THR A 116 -11.78 -8.72 -9.46
N ASP A 117 -11.84 -9.57 -8.43
CA ASP A 117 -11.58 -11.01 -8.50
C ASP A 117 -10.14 -11.31 -8.94
N VAL A 118 -9.23 -11.25 -7.96
CA VAL A 118 -7.79 -11.43 -8.17
C VAL A 118 -7.27 -12.59 -7.34
N ALA A 119 -6.54 -13.51 -7.95
CA ALA A 119 -5.81 -14.59 -7.28
C ALA A 119 -4.31 -14.43 -7.50
N ILE A 120 -3.54 -14.32 -6.41
CA ILE A 120 -2.07 -14.30 -6.41
C ILE A 120 -1.59 -15.51 -5.62
N GLU A 121 -1.07 -16.53 -6.31
CA GLU A 121 -0.82 -17.83 -5.71
C GLU A 121 0.54 -18.44 -6.08
N PHE A 122 1.20 -19.07 -5.11
CA PHE A 122 2.47 -19.79 -5.32
C PHE A 122 3.60 -18.91 -5.89
N CYS A 123 3.53 -17.60 -5.66
CA CYS A 123 4.51 -16.64 -6.15
C CYS A 123 5.64 -16.43 -5.13
N THR A 124 6.82 -16.06 -5.64
CA THR A 124 7.96 -15.63 -4.83
C THR A 124 8.30 -14.17 -5.13
N PHE A 125 8.37 -13.34 -4.11
CA PHE A 125 8.64 -11.90 -4.23
C PHE A 125 9.94 -11.55 -3.52
N ASN A 126 10.90 -11.01 -4.27
CA ASN A 126 12.13 -10.39 -3.79
C ASN A 126 12.19 -8.97 -4.40
N THR A 127 11.64 -8.02 -3.66
CA THR A 127 11.26 -6.68 -4.17
C THR A 127 12.04 -5.58 -3.48
N GLY A 128 12.29 -4.49 -4.23
CA GLY A 128 12.92 -3.27 -3.71
C GLY A 128 11.96 -2.33 -2.97
N ASP A 129 10.66 -2.63 -3.03
CA ASP A 129 9.58 -1.94 -2.30
C ASP A 129 8.57 -3.01 -1.81
N ASP A 130 7.29 -2.71 -1.64
CA ASP A 130 6.27 -3.68 -1.20
C ASP A 130 6.24 -4.98 -2.07
N CYS A 131 6.16 -6.16 -1.44
CA CYS A 131 6.02 -7.44 -2.14
C CYS A 131 4.72 -7.49 -2.94
N ILE A 132 3.60 -7.22 -2.27
CA ILE A 132 2.28 -7.01 -2.88
C ILE A 132 1.71 -5.71 -2.31
N ALA A 133 1.28 -4.81 -3.18
CA ALA A 133 0.60 -3.57 -2.81
C ALA A 133 -0.76 -3.45 -3.51
N ILE A 134 -1.84 -3.74 -2.79
CA ILE A 134 -3.20 -3.57 -3.30
C ILE A 134 -3.54 -2.08 -3.28
N LYS A 135 -4.02 -1.55 -4.42
CA LYS A 135 -4.27 -0.13 -4.64
C LYS A 135 -5.65 0.12 -5.26
N ALA A 136 -6.10 1.36 -5.23
CA ALA A 136 -7.38 1.82 -5.75
C ALA A 136 -7.32 3.32 -6.12
N GLY A 137 -6.24 3.78 -6.76
CA GLY A 137 -6.07 5.18 -7.17
C GLY A 137 -5.80 6.15 -6.02
N ARG A 138 -5.46 7.40 -6.38
CA ARG A 138 -4.98 8.42 -5.44
C ARG A 138 -5.78 9.73 -5.55
N GLY A 139 -6.23 10.23 -4.41
CA GLY A 139 -6.99 11.48 -4.32
C GLY A 139 -8.24 11.45 -5.19
N PHE A 140 -8.60 12.59 -5.76
CA PHE A 140 -9.78 12.73 -6.63
C PHE A 140 -9.78 11.81 -7.85
N ASP A 141 -8.61 11.45 -8.41
CA ASP A 141 -8.53 10.52 -9.55
C ASP A 141 -8.94 9.09 -9.19
N GLY A 142 -8.73 8.68 -7.93
CA GLY A 142 -9.12 7.35 -7.46
C GLY A 142 -10.45 7.34 -6.71
N MET A 143 -10.95 8.50 -6.28
CA MET A 143 -11.96 8.58 -5.24
C MET A 143 -13.26 7.87 -5.61
N VAL A 144 -13.65 6.89 -4.78
CA VAL A 144 -15.06 6.53 -4.56
C VAL A 144 -15.45 7.27 -3.30
N ASP A 145 -16.15 8.41 -3.43
CA ASP A 145 -16.78 9.00 -2.25
C ASP A 145 -18.19 8.44 -2.12
N SER A 146 -18.52 7.93 -0.94
CA SER A 146 -19.88 7.79 -0.41
C SER A 146 -20.75 9.05 -0.56
N GLY A 147 -20.17 10.24 -0.69
CA GLY A 147 -20.85 11.48 -1.10
C GLY A 147 -21.08 11.62 -2.62
N LEU A 148 -20.22 11.03 -3.46
CA LEU A 148 -20.44 10.87 -4.91
C LEU A 148 -21.43 9.73 -5.22
N VAL A 149 -21.59 8.77 -4.31
CA VAL A 149 -22.69 7.79 -4.34
C VAL A 149 -24.05 8.48 -4.14
N ALA A 150 -24.12 9.58 -3.38
CA ALA A 150 -25.34 10.41 -3.30
C ALA A 150 -25.67 11.16 -4.62
N LEU A 151 -24.70 11.25 -5.54
CA LEU A 151 -24.87 11.76 -6.91
C LEU A 151 -24.85 10.64 -7.97
N GLY A 152 -24.73 9.38 -7.56
CA GLY A 152 -24.76 8.21 -8.45
C GLY A 152 -23.67 8.15 -9.53
N ALA A 153 -22.59 8.92 -9.42
CA ALA A 153 -21.61 9.07 -10.49
C ALA A 153 -20.17 8.86 -9.99
N LEU A 154 -19.42 7.99 -10.68
CA LEU A 154 -17.95 8.07 -10.71
C LEU A 154 -17.54 9.51 -11.09
N PRO A 155 -16.36 10.01 -10.71
CA PRO A 155 -15.86 11.23 -11.31
C PRO A 155 -16.01 11.12 -12.84
N PRO A 156 -16.59 12.11 -13.55
CA PRO A 156 -17.05 11.93 -14.94
C PRO A 156 -15.93 11.60 -15.94
N TRP A 157 -14.67 11.66 -15.50
CA TRP A 157 -13.47 11.32 -16.26
C TRP A 157 -12.93 9.90 -15.98
N VAL A 158 -13.55 9.15 -15.07
CA VAL A 158 -13.17 7.76 -14.74
C VAL A 158 -14.18 6.80 -15.36
N SER A 159 -13.73 5.92 -16.24
CA SER A 159 -14.59 4.99 -16.97
C SER A 159 -14.74 3.61 -16.32
N TYR A 160 -13.98 3.31 -15.27
CA TYR A 160 -13.95 2.01 -14.59
C TYR A 160 -14.27 2.17 -13.10
N PRO A 161 -14.86 1.16 -12.43
CA PRO A 161 -14.92 1.14 -10.98
C PRO A 161 -13.51 1.28 -10.38
N THR A 162 -13.33 2.17 -9.41
CA THR A 162 -12.01 2.40 -8.79
C THR A 162 -11.77 1.53 -7.56
N THR A 163 -12.80 0.88 -7.00
CA THR A 163 -12.63 -0.07 -5.89
C THR A 163 -11.83 -1.30 -6.31
N CYS A 164 -10.88 -1.71 -5.49
CA CYS A 164 -10.15 -2.96 -5.64
C CYS A 164 -10.69 -3.99 -4.66
N GLN A 165 -11.23 -5.10 -5.15
CA GLN A 165 -11.96 -6.05 -4.30
C GLN A 165 -11.86 -7.51 -4.72
N ASN A 166 -12.15 -8.39 -3.75
CA ASN A 166 -12.12 -9.84 -3.90
C ASN A 166 -10.72 -10.33 -4.29
N ILE A 167 -9.75 -10.10 -3.41
CA ILE A 167 -8.36 -10.49 -3.63
C ILE A 167 -8.00 -11.67 -2.74
N ILE A 168 -7.46 -12.74 -3.31
CA ILE A 168 -6.90 -13.89 -2.60
C ILE A 168 -5.39 -13.89 -2.82
N ILE A 169 -4.63 -13.96 -1.72
CA ILE A 169 -3.19 -14.14 -1.71
C ILE A 169 -2.90 -15.45 -0.99
N GLY A 170 -2.39 -16.44 -1.72
CA GLY A 170 -2.22 -17.81 -1.21
C GLY A 170 -0.82 -18.37 -1.43
N GLN A 171 -0.26 -19.06 -0.43
CA GLN A 171 0.94 -19.90 -0.63
C GLN A 171 2.16 -19.13 -1.21
N CYS A 172 2.27 -17.83 -0.92
CA CYS A 172 3.34 -16.99 -1.45
C CYS A 172 4.53 -16.92 -0.49
N ILE A 173 5.72 -16.71 -1.06
CA ILE A 173 6.97 -16.45 -0.33
C ILE A 173 7.38 -15.00 -0.56
N MET A 174 7.65 -14.28 0.52
CA MET A 174 8.10 -12.88 0.51
C MET A 174 9.52 -12.84 1.11
N GLN A 175 10.47 -12.33 0.33
CA GLN A 175 11.90 -12.34 0.64
C GLN A 175 12.49 -10.96 0.91
N SER A 176 11.87 -9.85 0.51
CA SER A 176 12.36 -8.52 0.87
C SER A 176 11.29 -7.51 0.53
N GLY A 177 11.37 -6.30 1.11
CA GLY A 177 10.50 -5.21 0.70
C GLY A 177 10.04 -4.33 1.85
N HIS A 178 9.40 -3.21 1.51
CA HIS A 178 8.86 -2.30 2.51
C HIS A 178 7.59 -2.82 3.21
N GLY A 179 6.99 -3.88 2.67
CA GLY A 179 5.77 -4.51 3.16
C GLY A 179 5.55 -5.87 2.52
N GLY A 180 5.11 -6.86 3.29
CA GLY A 180 4.78 -8.19 2.78
C GLY A 180 3.44 -8.18 2.02
N VAL A 181 2.35 -8.02 2.77
CA VAL A 181 1.03 -7.71 2.21
C VAL A 181 0.68 -6.28 2.59
N THR A 182 0.60 -5.42 1.58
CA THR A 182 0.36 -3.99 1.74
C THR A 182 -0.97 -3.57 1.12
N LEU A 183 -1.74 -2.74 1.83
CA LEU A 183 -2.84 -1.97 1.27
C LEU A 183 -2.46 -0.48 1.25
N GLY A 184 -2.65 0.16 0.10
CA GLY A 184 -2.36 1.57 -0.12
C GLY A 184 -0.91 1.89 -0.53
N SER A 185 -0.50 3.16 -0.55
CA SER A 185 -1.25 4.31 -0.02
C SER A 185 -2.33 4.85 -0.95
N GLU A 186 -2.26 4.50 -2.22
CA GLU A 186 -3.22 4.85 -3.26
C GLU A 186 -4.44 3.95 -3.08
N MET A 187 -5.38 4.35 -2.22
CA MET A 187 -6.56 3.53 -1.89
C MET A 187 -7.88 4.31 -1.99
N SER A 188 -7.86 5.47 -2.64
CA SER A 188 -8.98 6.43 -2.66
C SER A 188 -10.29 5.83 -3.19
N GLY A 189 -10.22 4.81 -4.04
CA GLY A 189 -11.37 4.08 -4.57
C GLY A 189 -11.93 3.01 -3.64
N GLY A 190 -11.26 2.74 -2.53
CA GLY A 190 -11.59 1.68 -1.60
C GLY A 190 -10.91 0.36 -1.93
N ILE A 191 -10.47 -0.34 -0.90
CA ILE A 191 -9.98 -1.71 -0.95
C ILE A 191 -10.87 -2.55 -0.04
N ASN A 192 -11.43 -3.63 -0.59
CA ASN A 192 -12.41 -4.46 0.10
C ASN A 192 -12.13 -5.94 -0.08
N ASN A 193 -12.39 -6.75 0.95
CA ASN A 193 -12.43 -8.21 0.84
C ASN A 193 -11.10 -8.79 0.30
N VAL A 194 -10.07 -8.69 1.15
CA VAL A 194 -8.72 -9.22 0.88
C VAL A 194 -8.44 -10.37 1.82
N PHE A 195 -8.02 -11.51 1.28
CA PHE A 195 -7.75 -12.73 2.03
C PHE A 195 -6.32 -13.24 1.78
N ALA A 196 -5.41 -13.02 2.73
CA ALA A 196 -4.05 -13.53 2.71
C ALA A 196 -3.93 -14.82 3.55
N GLN A 197 -3.47 -15.92 2.95
CA GLN A 197 -3.33 -17.19 3.66
C GLN A 197 -2.07 -17.97 3.30
N ASN A 198 -1.50 -18.63 4.32
CA ASN A 198 -0.34 -19.51 4.16
C ASN A 198 0.86 -18.78 3.51
N VAL A 199 1.14 -17.57 4.00
CA VAL A 199 2.23 -16.72 3.48
C VAL A 199 3.46 -16.87 4.36
N LYS A 200 4.62 -17.02 3.72
CA LYS A 200 5.92 -17.12 4.40
C LYS A 200 6.79 -15.92 4.08
N MET A 201 7.27 -15.23 5.11
CA MET A 201 8.11 -14.05 5.02
C MET A 201 9.50 -14.38 5.56
N LEU A 202 10.34 -14.97 4.71
CA LEU A 202 11.47 -15.80 5.17
C LEU A 202 12.79 -15.05 5.34
N SER A 203 12.88 -13.77 4.98
CA SER A 203 14.12 -12.99 5.09
C SER A 203 14.17 -12.11 6.34
N ASN A 204 15.32 -11.45 6.52
CA ASN A 204 15.54 -10.42 7.53
C ASN A 204 15.54 -8.99 6.95
N THR A 205 15.12 -8.81 5.70
CA THR A 205 15.13 -7.52 4.97
C THR A 205 13.73 -6.99 4.69
N LEU A 206 12.69 -7.63 5.26
CA LEU A 206 11.33 -7.15 5.18
C LEU A 206 11.08 -6.08 6.24
N ASP A 207 10.52 -4.93 5.86
CA ASP A 207 10.30 -3.84 6.81
C ASP A 207 9.06 -4.03 7.67
N ILE A 208 7.95 -4.50 7.08
CA ILE A 208 6.65 -4.68 7.73
C ILE A 208 5.99 -5.94 7.15
N ALA A 209 5.35 -6.77 7.98
CA ALA A 209 4.69 -7.97 7.49
C ALA A 209 3.32 -7.63 6.86
N LEU A 210 2.44 -7.03 7.66
CA LEU A 210 1.09 -6.61 7.24
C LEU A 210 0.99 -5.09 7.36
N ARG A 211 0.79 -4.40 6.23
CA ARG A 211 0.96 -2.95 6.13
C ARG A 211 -0.27 -2.28 5.55
N PHE A 212 -0.72 -1.20 6.17
CA PHE A 212 -1.83 -0.38 5.71
C PHE A 212 -1.41 1.09 5.78
N LYS A 213 -1.55 1.80 4.67
CA LYS A 213 -1.05 3.17 4.52
C LYS A 213 -2.14 4.11 4.06
N THR A 214 -2.31 5.22 4.75
CA THR A 214 -3.20 6.30 4.32
C THR A 214 -2.82 7.65 4.91
N ASN A 215 -3.48 8.71 4.43
CA ASN A 215 -3.59 10.00 5.06
C ASN A 215 -4.90 10.69 4.63
N THR A 216 -5.12 11.89 5.17
CA THR A 216 -6.30 12.75 4.90
C THR A 216 -6.42 13.25 3.45
N TRP A 217 -5.44 12.97 2.59
CA TRP A 217 -5.48 13.28 1.16
C TRP A 217 -5.93 12.09 0.30
N ARG A 218 -6.20 10.93 0.92
CA ARG A 218 -6.67 9.73 0.20
C ARG A 218 -8.18 9.60 0.22
N GLY A 219 -8.85 9.78 1.36
CA GLY A 219 -10.23 9.36 1.53
C GLY A 219 -10.35 7.84 1.37
N GLY A 220 -11.45 7.35 0.80
CA GLY A 220 -11.64 5.92 0.53
C GLY A 220 -11.67 5.07 1.80
N PHE A 221 -11.53 3.76 1.61
CA PHE A 221 -11.59 2.81 2.72
C PHE A 221 -10.70 1.59 2.50
N MET A 222 -10.33 0.90 3.58
CA MET A 222 -9.66 -0.40 3.57
C MET A 222 -10.42 -1.31 4.54
N THR A 223 -11.30 -2.17 4.04
CA THR A 223 -12.18 -2.98 4.91
C THR A 223 -12.24 -4.44 4.53
N ASN A 224 -12.66 -5.27 5.49
CA ASN A 224 -12.80 -6.73 5.32
C ASN A 224 -11.47 -7.35 4.87
N TYR A 225 -10.43 -7.15 5.67
CA TYR A 225 -9.13 -7.78 5.48
C TYR A 225 -9.00 -9.00 6.38
N TYR A 226 -8.48 -10.07 5.84
CA TYR A 226 -8.28 -11.32 6.56
C TYR A 226 -6.87 -11.83 6.28
N ALA A 227 -6.12 -12.12 7.33
CA ALA A 227 -4.86 -12.82 7.25
C ALA A 227 -4.88 -14.06 8.16
N ARG A 228 -4.49 -15.21 7.62
CA ARG A 228 -4.32 -16.44 8.42
C ARG A 228 -3.07 -17.22 8.05
N ASN A 229 -2.46 -17.87 9.04
CA ASN A 229 -1.29 -18.72 8.85
C ASN A 229 -0.14 -17.93 8.17
N ILE A 230 0.29 -16.86 8.83
CA ILE A 230 1.38 -15.99 8.36
C ILE A 230 2.62 -16.33 9.19
N TYR A 231 3.72 -16.68 8.52
CA TYR A 231 4.95 -17.10 9.19
C TYR A 231 6.10 -16.15 8.87
N VAL A 232 6.65 -15.48 9.90
CA VAL A 232 7.70 -14.45 9.78
C VAL A 232 8.87 -14.83 10.70
N PRO A 233 9.68 -15.85 10.36
CA PRO A 233 10.67 -16.45 11.26
C PRO A 233 11.73 -15.48 11.80
N ASN A 234 12.06 -14.43 11.04
CA ASN A 234 13.15 -13.51 11.36
C ASN A 234 12.68 -12.13 11.81
N GLY A 235 11.38 -11.97 12.10
CA GLY A 235 10.79 -10.66 12.38
C GLY A 235 10.81 -9.74 11.15
N VAL A 236 10.76 -8.43 11.40
CA VAL A 236 10.76 -7.37 10.38
C VAL A 236 11.81 -6.31 10.73
N SER A 237 11.84 -5.17 10.05
CA SER A 237 12.79 -4.10 10.40
C SER A 237 12.67 -3.69 11.87
N ALA A 238 13.82 -3.53 12.52
CA ALA A 238 13.93 -3.07 13.91
C ALA A 238 13.45 -1.62 14.12
N SER A 239 13.03 -0.93 13.06
CA SER A 239 12.43 0.41 13.11
C SER A 239 10.90 0.39 13.03
N ASN A 240 10.27 -0.75 12.73
CA ASN A 240 8.86 -0.87 12.37
C ASN A 240 8.12 -1.94 13.18
N GLY A 241 6.78 -2.01 13.00
CA GLY A 241 5.93 -3.02 13.60
C GLY A 241 5.62 -4.18 12.65
N VAL A 242 5.39 -5.37 13.20
CA VAL A 242 4.95 -6.54 12.41
C VAL A 242 3.61 -6.24 11.71
N ILE A 243 2.65 -5.70 12.46
CA ILE A 243 1.39 -5.19 11.93
C ILE A 243 1.43 -3.67 12.03
N THR A 244 1.32 -2.98 10.90
CA THR A 244 1.34 -1.52 10.85
C THR A 244 0.13 -0.97 10.10
N ILE A 245 -0.67 -0.14 10.77
CA ILE A 245 -1.71 0.70 10.15
C ILE A 245 -1.35 2.15 10.44
N ASP A 246 -1.03 2.90 9.38
CA ASP A 246 -0.50 4.25 9.52
C ASP A 246 -1.32 5.26 8.72
N TYR A 247 -2.07 6.10 9.44
CA TYR A 247 -2.82 7.22 8.87
C TYR A 247 -1.96 8.48 8.66
N PHE A 248 -0.68 8.44 9.06
CA PHE A 248 0.26 9.55 8.89
C PHE A 248 1.28 9.27 7.77
N TYR A 249 0.87 8.50 6.76
CA TYR A 249 1.78 8.10 5.69
C TYR A 249 2.16 9.29 4.79
N SER A 250 3.43 9.33 4.40
CA SER A 250 3.99 10.26 3.41
C SER A 250 4.79 9.48 2.37
N ALA A 251 4.38 9.55 1.10
CA ALA A 251 5.14 8.96 0.00
C ALA A 251 6.37 9.80 -0.40
N ASP A 252 6.26 11.13 -0.29
CA ASP A 252 7.30 12.10 -0.66
C ASP A 252 6.99 13.48 -0.06
N ALA A 253 7.84 14.48 -0.32
CA ALA A 253 7.71 15.83 0.22
C ALA A 253 6.40 16.56 -0.15
N THR A 254 5.66 16.09 -1.16
CA THR A 254 4.35 16.65 -1.54
C THR A 254 3.18 15.97 -0.82
N ASP A 255 3.43 14.85 -0.14
CA ASP A 255 2.47 14.13 0.68
C ASP A 255 2.70 14.56 2.14
N ARG A 256 1.94 15.55 2.60
CA ARG A 256 2.11 16.18 3.92
C ARG A 256 1.04 15.66 4.89
N PRO A 257 1.24 14.51 5.56
CA PRO A 257 0.27 13.95 6.51
C PRO A 257 0.07 14.81 7.76
N GLN A 258 0.99 15.74 8.04
CA GLN A 258 0.81 16.76 9.06
C GLN A 258 -0.23 17.82 8.69
N ASP A 259 -0.53 17.95 7.39
CA ASP A 259 -1.56 18.86 6.89
C ASP A 259 -2.87 18.07 6.73
N ALA A 260 -3.97 18.55 7.32
CA ALA A 260 -5.29 17.94 7.12
C ALA A 260 -5.77 18.18 5.68
N GLY A 261 -5.84 17.11 4.90
CA GLY A 261 -6.52 17.07 3.61
C GLY A 261 -8.05 17.01 3.76
N PRO A 262 -8.78 17.19 2.65
CA PRO A 262 -10.23 17.32 2.64
C PRO A 262 -10.99 15.99 2.84
N PHE A 263 -10.28 14.87 2.92
CA PHE A 263 -10.90 13.55 2.89
C PHE A 263 -10.64 12.75 4.17
N ARG A 264 -11.58 11.86 4.47
CA ARG A 264 -11.62 11.07 5.70
C ARG A 264 -11.41 9.60 5.33
N PRO A 265 -10.21 9.03 5.50
CA PRO A 265 -9.97 7.62 5.20
C PRO A 265 -10.56 6.74 6.31
N PHE A 266 -11.00 5.54 5.93
CA PHE A 266 -11.59 4.60 6.88
C PHE A 266 -10.96 3.20 6.77
N THR A 267 -10.59 2.59 7.89
CA THR A 267 -10.05 1.22 7.95
C THR A 267 -10.83 0.48 9.02
N ASP A 268 -11.37 -0.70 8.69
CA ASP A 268 -12.26 -1.44 9.61
C ASP A 268 -12.32 -2.93 9.23
N LYS A 269 -12.69 -3.77 10.18
CA LYS A 269 -12.85 -5.23 9.97
C LYS A 269 -11.58 -5.88 9.45
N ILE A 270 -10.50 -5.72 10.22
CA ILE A 270 -9.20 -6.34 9.98
C ILE A 270 -9.07 -7.55 10.91
N TYR A 271 -8.97 -8.75 10.34
CA TYR A 271 -8.90 -10.00 11.09
C TYR A 271 -7.58 -10.72 10.81
N ILE A 272 -6.82 -10.99 11.85
CA ILE A 272 -5.53 -11.66 11.77
C ILE A 272 -5.56 -12.87 12.71
N SER A 273 -5.18 -14.04 12.22
CA SER A 273 -5.13 -15.27 13.02
C SER A 273 -3.89 -16.08 12.70
N ASN A 274 -3.32 -16.78 13.68
CA ASN A 274 -2.14 -17.62 13.47
C ASN A 274 -1.00 -16.89 12.74
N LEU A 275 -0.69 -15.68 13.20
CA LEU A 275 0.52 -14.94 12.83
C LEU A 275 1.65 -15.37 13.78
N ILE A 276 2.67 -16.02 13.23
CA ILE A 276 3.76 -16.62 13.98
C ILE A 276 5.07 -15.94 13.62
N VAL A 277 5.58 -15.16 14.56
CA VAL A 277 6.90 -14.52 14.57
C VAL A 277 7.68 -15.11 15.76
N PRO A 278 8.41 -16.22 15.57
CA PRO A 278 9.05 -16.96 16.65
C PRO A 278 10.25 -16.22 17.27
N GLY A 279 10.85 -15.28 16.56
CA GLY A 279 12.01 -14.50 17.00
C GLY A 279 12.46 -13.48 15.94
N GLY A 280 13.74 -13.15 15.94
CA GLY A 280 14.29 -12.07 15.11
C GLY A 280 14.24 -10.72 15.82
N SER A 281 14.17 -9.64 15.04
CA SER A 281 14.01 -8.29 15.58
C SER A 281 12.73 -7.67 15.00
N SER A 282 12.01 -6.90 15.80
CA SER A 282 10.93 -6.02 15.37
C SER A 282 10.85 -4.90 16.38
N ARG A 283 10.54 -3.66 15.98
CA ARG A 283 10.36 -2.60 16.97
C ARG A 283 9.11 -2.83 17.80
N TYR A 284 8.01 -3.12 17.11
CA TYR A 284 6.69 -3.28 17.71
C TYR A 284 6.04 -4.58 17.24
N ALA A 285 5.15 -5.14 18.05
CA ALA A 285 4.17 -6.10 17.52
C ALA A 285 3.11 -5.33 16.71
N PHE A 286 2.60 -4.25 17.31
CA PHE A 286 1.55 -3.41 16.77
C PHE A 286 2.04 -1.96 16.63
N ASN A 287 1.91 -1.40 15.42
CA ASN A 287 2.06 0.02 15.15
C ASN A 287 0.81 0.54 14.45
N LEU A 288 -0.22 0.83 15.24
CA LEU A 288 -1.56 1.18 14.81
C LEU A 288 -1.82 2.64 15.19
N ARG A 289 -1.92 3.51 14.20
CA ARG A 289 -2.10 4.96 14.37
C ARG A 289 -3.26 5.45 13.53
N GLY A 290 -4.43 5.57 14.15
CA GLY A 290 -5.59 6.28 13.62
C GLY A 290 -5.59 7.77 14.01
N PHE A 291 -6.59 8.50 13.53
CA PHE A 291 -6.78 9.90 13.91
C PHE A 291 -7.68 10.02 15.15
N SER A 292 -7.29 10.89 16.06
CA SER A 292 -8.07 11.33 17.22
C SER A 292 -7.93 12.84 17.38
N PRO A 293 -8.80 13.46 18.21
CA PRO A 293 -8.65 14.87 18.56
C PRO A 293 -7.27 15.23 19.12
N ALA A 294 -6.55 14.27 19.71
CA ALA A 294 -5.25 14.50 20.35
C ALA A 294 -4.04 14.48 19.38
N ASN A 295 -4.18 13.89 18.19
CA ASN A 295 -3.10 13.73 17.20
C ASN A 295 -3.56 14.10 15.78
N THR A 296 -4.56 14.97 15.70
CA THR A 296 -5.16 15.48 14.47
C THR A 296 -4.14 16.25 13.60
N PRO A 297 -4.06 15.97 12.28
CA PRO A 297 -3.35 16.83 11.35
C PRO A 297 -3.91 18.27 11.35
N LEU A 298 -3.04 19.26 11.24
CA LEU A 298 -3.45 20.67 11.23
C LEU A 298 -3.83 21.08 9.82
N ASP A 299 -4.90 21.85 9.61
CA ASP A 299 -5.12 22.56 8.34
C ASP A 299 -4.71 24.03 8.54
N PRO A 300 -3.55 24.47 8.01
CA PRO A 300 -3.10 25.85 8.16
C PRO A 300 -3.94 26.85 7.36
N ALA A 301 -4.66 26.40 6.32
CA ALA A 301 -5.40 27.24 5.39
C ALA A 301 -6.89 27.41 5.79
N HIS A 302 -7.48 26.42 6.48
CA HIS A 302 -8.89 26.43 6.88
C HIS A 302 -9.12 26.32 8.40
N GLY A 303 -8.06 26.38 9.20
CA GLY A 303 -8.10 26.26 10.66
C GLY A 303 -8.01 24.81 11.15
N SER A 304 -7.69 24.58 12.43
CA SER A 304 -7.54 23.21 12.96
C SER A 304 -8.84 22.41 12.81
N VAL A 305 -8.91 21.49 11.85
CA VAL A 305 -10.01 20.54 11.71
C VAL A 305 -9.81 19.45 12.74
N THR A 306 -10.57 19.44 13.84
CA THR A 306 -10.52 18.31 14.80
C THR A 306 -10.97 17.02 14.09
N ILE A 307 -10.04 16.08 13.89
CA ILE A 307 -10.28 14.80 13.22
C ILE A 307 -10.48 13.73 14.29
N ASN A 308 -11.57 12.97 14.20
CA ASN A 308 -11.84 11.83 15.08
C ASN A 308 -12.22 10.62 14.24
N ASP A 309 -11.27 10.17 13.42
CA ASP A 309 -11.43 9.02 12.53
C ASP A 309 -10.50 7.90 13.04
N PRO A 310 -10.93 7.17 14.08
CA PRO A 310 -10.16 6.02 14.54
C PRO A 310 -10.12 4.94 13.47
N ILE A 311 -9.11 4.07 13.58
CA ILE A 311 -9.16 2.76 12.95
C ILE A 311 -10.30 1.99 13.63
N GLY A 312 -11.18 1.38 12.85
CA GLY A 312 -12.23 0.50 13.33
C GLY A 312 -11.69 -0.83 13.89
N LEU A 313 -12.50 -1.88 13.76
CA LEU A 313 -12.21 -3.18 14.34
C LEU A 313 -10.92 -3.79 13.78
N VAL A 314 -9.96 -4.05 14.66
CA VAL A 314 -8.79 -4.88 14.40
C VAL A 314 -8.82 -6.04 15.39
N ARG A 315 -8.99 -7.27 14.90
CA ARG A 315 -8.96 -8.48 15.72
C ARG A 315 -7.73 -9.32 15.41
N VAL A 316 -6.94 -9.63 16.44
CA VAL A 316 -5.78 -10.51 16.32
C VAL A 316 -5.95 -11.69 17.26
N SER A 317 -5.79 -12.91 16.74
CA SER A 317 -6.05 -14.14 17.48
C SER A 317 -4.98 -15.20 17.25
N ASP A 318 -4.78 -16.08 18.23
CA ASP A 318 -3.93 -17.28 18.13
C ASP A 318 -2.53 -16.98 17.56
N SER A 319 -1.93 -15.87 17.99
CA SER A 319 -0.73 -15.32 17.36
C SER A 319 0.43 -15.22 18.34
N THR A 320 1.65 -15.42 17.85
CA THR A 320 2.87 -15.32 18.66
C THR A 320 3.80 -14.33 18.01
N ILE A 321 4.18 -13.28 18.73
CA ILE A 321 5.06 -12.22 18.23
C ILE A 321 6.23 -11.99 19.18
N ASN A 322 7.34 -12.67 18.91
CA ASN A 322 8.59 -12.57 19.67
C ASN A 322 9.63 -11.71 18.95
N GLY A 323 10.70 -11.35 19.66
CA GLY A 323 11.75 -10.49 19.13
C GLY A 323 11.36 -9.01 19.11
N VAL A 324 10.30 -8.64 19.83
CA VAL A 324 9.84 -7.25 19.93
C VAL A 324 10.75 -6.48 20.89
N THR A 325 11.35 -5.40 20.40
CA THR A 325 12.39 -4.66 21.14
C THR A 325 11.85 -3.48 21.94
N SER A 326 10.75 -2.85 21.50
CA SER A 326 10.10 -1.80 22.28
C SER A 326 9.37 -2.41 23.48
N PRO A 327 9.40 -1.78 24.68
CA PRO A 327 8.59 -2.24 25.80
C PRO A 327 7.09 -2.07 25.55
N VAL A 328 6.70 -1.05 24.78
CA VAL A 328 5.30 -0.65 24.54
C VAL A 328 5.04 -0.56 23.03
N ASP A 329 3.87 -1.05 22.60
CA ASP A 329 3.41 -0.93 21.22
C ASP A 329 2.73 0.42 20.96
N VAL A 330 2.62 0.81 19.69
CA VAL A 330 1.90 2.02 19.32
C VAL A 330 0.48 1.62 18.97
N VAL A 331 -0.47 1.98 19.84
CA VAL A 331 -1.90 1.68 19.69
C VAL A 331 -2.67 2.96 19.98
N GLN A 332 -3.05 3.68 18.93
CA GLN A 332 -3.66 5.00 19.02
C GLN A 332 -4.90 5.07 18.14
N ALA A 333 -6.04 5.44 18.75
CA ALA A 333 -7.31 5.61 18.05
C ALA A 333 -7.67 4.37 17.21
N VAL A 334 -7.79 3.22 17.88
CA VAL A 334 -8.07 1.93 17.24
C VAL A 334 -8.94 1.06 18.17
N ASP A 335 -9.88 0.34 17.57
CA ASP A 335 -10.68 -0.69 18.25
C ASP A 335 -9.97 -2.05 18.16
N LEU A 336 -8.94 -2.24 18.99
CA LEU A 336 -8.08 -3.43 18.98
C LEU A 336 -8.61 -4.51 19.94
N HIS A 337 -8.89 -5.67 19.39
CA HIS A 337 -9.30 -6.87 20.12
C HIS A 337 -8.26 -7.97 19.99
N LEU A 338 -7.82 -8.53 21.12
CA LEU A 338 -6.82 -9.59 21.18
C LEU A 338 -7.43 -10.84 21.80
N SER A 339 -7.08 -12.01 21.29
CA SER A 339 -7.45 -13.29 21.90
C SER A 339 -6.34 -14.31 21.73
N ASN A 340 -5.79 -14.85 22.82
CA ASN A 340 -4.68 -15.82 22.75
C ASN A 340 -3.48 -15.30 21.92
N VAL A 341 -3.03 -14.07 22.23
CA VAL A 341 -1.88 -13.44 21.56
C VAL A 341 -0.72 -13.34 22.54
N THR A 342 0.45 -13.85 22.16
CA THR A 342 1.67 -13.72 22.95
C THR A 342 2.65 -12.72 22.34
N ARG A 343 3.31 -11.94 23.19
CA ARG A 343 4.36 -10.98 22.85
C ARG A 343 5.59 -11.23 23.70
N ASN A 344 6.71 -11.60 23.08
CA ASN A 344 7.93 -12.03 23.78
C ASN A 344 7.66 -13.09 24.88
N GLY A 345 6.82 -14.08 24.55
CA GLY A 345 6.41 -15.14 25.49
C GLY A 345 5.41 -14.72 26.57
N ILE A 346 4.99 -13.45 26.63
CA ILE A 346 3.98 -12.95 27.57
C ILE A 346 2.61 -12.97 26.89
N LEU A 347 1.62 -13.64 27.49
CA LEU A 347 0.24 -13.56 27.03
C LEU A 347 -0.30 -12.15 27.23
N LEU A 348 -0.75 -11.51 26.15
CA LEU A 348 -1.42 -10.22 26.20
C LEU A 348 -2.86 -10.41 26.72
N PRO A 349 -3.42 -9.44 27.47
CA PRO A 349 -4.79 -9.52 27.94
C PRO A 349 -5.76 -9.65 26.76
N ASP A 350 -6.76 -10.52 26.91
CA ASP A 350 -7.89 -10.53 25.99
C ASP A 350 -8.65 -9.20 26.12
N GLN A 351 -8.93 -8.56 24.98
CA GLN A 351 -9.60 -7.24 24.89
C GLN A 351 -10.83 -7.31 23.99
#